data_AF-A0A7V9LBR4-F1
#
_entry.id   AF-A0A7V9LBR4-F1
#
_cell.length_a   1.000
_cell.length_b   1.000
_cell.length_c   1.000
_cell.angle_alpha   90.00
_cell.angle_beta   90.00
_cell.angle_gamma   90.00
#
_symmetry.space_group_name_H-M   'P 1'
#
loop_
_entity.id
_entity.type
_entity.pdbx_description
1 polymer ?
#
loop_
_entity_poly.entity_id
_entity_poly.type
_entity_poly.pdbx_seq_one_letter_code
_entity_poly.pdbx_strand_id
1 'polypeptide(L)'
;MAQPEKRENSVLFSLRELRQIEENRVQEEEHAVRSAEEQRAAAAQAAEQARREAEEAKIRGERDAALQIEQAREGAEREARMRVESAEAAERQRQQAALEQQRLAQEMELRRAEVAKKRPTWMLALTAVASIGVIVAIVLTVKAINTADTKDTEAEKSEQRAKDAEKLATEAQERVERLQRDVEEMDKKVGVAIDSVMAAQNDADRSSANAKLIALRKEKAAMDQRIAEAKSAAALAKRKQGASVSAECQNNPLARGCM
;
A
#
# COMPACT_ATOMS: atom_id res chain seq x y z
N MET A 1 -62.05 23.76 -81.91
CA MET A 1 -62.23 24.50 -80.65
C MET A 1 -62.05 23.52 -79.50
N ALA A 2 -60.91 23.54 -78.83
CA ALA A 2 -60.70 22.82 -77.57
C ALA A 2 -59.43 23.39 -76.94
N GLN A 3 -59.56 23.93 -75.72
CA GLN A 3 -58.58 23.93 -74.60
C GLN A 3 -58.71 25.12 -73.62
N PRO A 4 -59.91 25.44 -73.08
CA PRO A 4 -60.01 26.15 -71.81
C PRO A 4 -59.71 25.23 -70.60
N GLU A 5 -60.11 23.94 -70.63
CA GLU A 5 -60.02 23.05 -69.45
C GLU A 5 -58.58 22.70 -69.00
N LYS A 6 -57.60 22.70 -69.91
CA LYS A 6 -56.20 22.41 -69.53
C LYS A 6 -55.51 23.57 -68.80
N ARG A 7 -55.95 24.82 -69.02
CA ARG A 7 -55.39 26.01 -68.33
C ARG A 7 -55.98 26.19 -66.94
N GLU A 8 -57.24 25.81 -66.75
CA GLU A 8 -57.89 25.83 -65.44
C GLU A 8 -57.27 24.78 -64.49
N ASN A 9 -56.89 23.62 -65.02
CA ASN A 9 -56.23 22.56 -64.24
C ASN A 9 -54.80 22.94 -63.79
N SER A 10 -54.04 23.70 -64.60
CA SER A 10 -52.69 24.16 -64.21
C SER A 10 -52.70 25.24 -63.13
N VAL A 11 -53.72 26.12 -63.13
CA VAL A 11 -53.85 27.18 -62.10
C VAL A 11 -54.23 26.55 -60.75
N LEU A 12 -55.17 25.61 -60.74
CA LEU A 12 -55.54 24.89 -59.52
C LEU A 12 -54.39 24.05 -58.96
N PHE A 13 -53.54 23.50 -59.81
CA PHE A 13 -52.31 22.82 -59.39
C PHE A 13 -51.32 23.79 -58.74
N SER A 14 -51.05 24.95 -59.35
CA SER A 14 -50.15 25.97 -58.79
C SER A 14 -50.63 26.53 -57.45
N LEU A 15 -51.95 26.69 -57.26
CA LEU A 15 -52.51 27.14 -55.98
C LEU A 15 -52.40 26.08 -54.88
N ARG A 16 -52.55 24.79 -55.24
CA ARG A 16 -52.34 23.68 -54.30
C ARG A 16 -50.86 23.58 -53.89
N GLU A 17 -49.95 23.77 -54.84
CA GLU A 17 -48.50 23.74 -54.59
C GLU A 17 -48.06 24.91 -53.70
N LEU A 18 -48.57 26.12 -53.94
CA LEU A 18 -48.31 27.28 -53.07
C LEU A 18 -48.85 27.07 -51.65
N ARG A 19 -50.06 26.53 -51.51
CA ARG A 19 -50.61 26.19 -50.19
C ARG A 19 -49.76 25.16 -49.47
N GLN A 20 -49.25 24.16 -50.19
CA GLN A 20 -48.39 23.13 -49.62
C GLN A 20 -47.02 23.69 -49.20
N ILE A 21 -46.47 24.64 -49.96
CA ILE A 21 -45.24 25.36 -49.59
C ILE A 21 -45.45 26.22 -48.34
N GLU A 22 -46.59 26.91 -48.23
CA GLU A 22 -46.92 27.72 -47.07
C GLU A 22 -47.15 26.85 -45.82
N GLU A 23 -47.88 25.73 -45.96
CA GLU A 23 -48.05 24.74 -44.88
C GLU A 23 -46.71 24.15 -44.43
N ASN A 24 -45.78 23.84 -45.34
CA ASN A 24 -44.44 23.37 -45.00
C ASN A 24 -43.62 24.44 -44.26
N ARG A 25 -43.67 25.71 -44.71
CA ARG A 25 -42.95 26.81 -44.04
C ARG A 25 -43.48 27.07 -42.64
N VAL A 26 -44.80 27.04 -42.45
CA VAL A 26 -45.42 27.20 -41.13
C VAL A 26 -45.01 26.04 -40.22
N GLN A 27 -44.98 24.80 -40.72
CA GLN A 27 -44.49 23.65 -39.95
C GLN A 27 -43.02 23.77 -39.57
N GLU A 28 -42.16 24.22 -40.49
CA GLU A 28 -40.73 24.43 -40.23
C GLU A 28 -40.50 25.55 -39.21
N GLU A 29 -41.22 26.68 -39.32
CA GLU A 29 -41.15 27.79 -38.36
C GLU A 29 -41.65 27.35 -36.98
N GLU A 30 -42.75 26.62 -36.89
CA GLU A 30 -43.25 26.07 -35.63
C GLU A 30 -42.27 25.06 -35.01
N HIS A 31 -41.67 24.18 -35.81
CA HIS A 31 -40.65 23.24 -35.32
C HIS A 31 -39.38 23.96 -34.86
N ALA A 32 -38.95 25.01 -35.56
CA ALA A 32 -37.81 25.83 -35.17
C ALA A 32 -38.06 26.55 -33.84
N VAL A 33 -39.26 27.09 -33.63
CA VAL A 33 -39.64 27.72 -32.36
C VAL A 33 -39.71 26.71 -31.23
N ARG A 34 -40.40 25.57 -31.43
CA ARG A 34 -40.52 24.52 -30.40
C ARG A 34 -39.15 23.94 -30.01
N SER A 35 -38.30 23.64 -30.99
CA SER A 35 -36.95 23.13 -30.71
C SER A 35 -36.05 24.16 -30.02
N ALA A 36 -36.18 25.45 -30.35
CA ALA A 36 -35.45 26.52 -29.65
C ALA A 36 -35.93 26.69 -28.20
N GLU A 37 -37.24 26.55 -27.93
CA GLU A 37 -37.80 26.58 -26.57
C GLU A 37 -37.35 25.36 -25.75
N GLU A 38 -37.40 24.16 -26.33
CA GLU A 38 -36.91 22.93 -25.71
C GLU A 38 -35.41 23.01 -25.39
N GLN A 39 -34.59 23.55 -26.30
CA GLN A 39 -33.16 23.75 -26.05
C GLN A 39 -32.91 24.76 -24.92
N ARG A 40 -33.68 25.84 -24.85
CA ARG A 40 -33.58 26.82 -23.75
C ARG A 40 -34.01 26.22 -22.42
N ALA A 41 -35.08 25.42 -22.40
CA ALA A 41 -35.54 24.72 -21.21
C ALA A 41 -34.52 23.68 -20.74
N ALA A 42 -33.97 22.88 -21.65
CA ALA A 42 -32.93 21.91 -21.36
C ALA A 42 -31.64 22.57 -20.86
N ALA A 43 -31.22 23.69 -21.47
CA ALA A 43 -30.05 24.45 -21.03
C ALA A 43 -30.25 25.05 -19.63
N ALA A 44 -31.45 25.55 -19.32
CA ALA A 44 -31.78 26.06 -17.99
C ALA A 44 -31.76 24.94 -16.93
N GLN A 45 -32.34 23.78 -17.24
CA GLN A 45 -32.33 22.62 -16.35
C GLN A 45 -30.91 22.07 -16.12
N ALA A 46 -30.10 21.97 -17.18
CA ALA A 46 -28.70 21.55 -17.07
C ALA A 46 -27.86 22.52 -16.24
N ALA A 47 -28.09 23.84 -16.39
CA ALA A 47 -27.41 24.86 -15.58
C ALA A 47 -27.82 24.78 -14.10
N GLU A 48 -29.09 24.50 -13.81
CA GLU A 48 -29.56 24.31 -12.44
C GLU A 48 -28.98 23.03 -11.80
N GLN A 49 -28.96 21.92 -12.54
CA GLN A 49 -28.34 20.67 -12.09
C GLN A 49 -26.85 20.86 -11.82
N ALA A 50 -26.12 21.51 -12.73
CA ALA A 50 -24.70 21.80 -12.54
C ALA A 50 -24.42 22.66 -11.29
N ARG A 51 -25.33 23.60 -10.95
CA ARG A 51 -25.22 24.39 -9.71
C ARG A 51 -25.42 23.52 -8.47
N ARG A 52 -26.46 22.68 -8.46
CA ARG A 52 -26.74 21.75 -7.34
C ARG A 52 -25.60 20.76 -7.15
N GLU A 53 -25.09 20.17 -8.23
CA GLU A 53 -23.95 19.25 -8.18
C GLU A 53 -22.68 19.93 -7.67
N ALA A 54 -22.42 21.18 -8.08
CA ALA A 54 -21.27 21.94 -7.59
C ALA A 54 -21.38 22.27 -6.09
N GLU A 55 -22.58 22.58 -5.60
CA GLU A 55 -22.82 22.79 -4.16
C GLU A 55 -22.68 21.50 -3.37
N GLU A 56 -23.25 20.38 -3.84
CA GLU A 56 -23.08 19.08 -3.20
C GLU A 56 -21.63 18.60 -3.22
N ALA A 57 -20.88 18.87 -4.29
CA ALA A 57 -19.47 18.53 -4.38
C ALA A 57 -18.63 19.33 -3.37
N LYS A 58 -18.97 20.61 -3.14
CA LYS A 58 -18.33 21.42 -2.08
C LYS A 58 -18.63 20.85 -0.70
N ILE A 59 -19.90 20.55 -0.41
CA ILE A 59 -20.32 19.99 0.88
C ILE A 59 -19.66 18.62 1.13
N ARG A 60 -19.58 17.76 0.10
CA ARG A 60 -18.85 16.48 0.18
C ARG A 60 -17.37 16.70 0.46
N GLY A 61 -16.72 17.61 -0.27
CA GLY A 61 -15.32 17.96 -0.06
C GLY A 61 -15.03 18.48 1.36
N GLU A 62 -15.90 19.34 1.91
CA GLU A 62 -15.79 19.83 3.29
C GLU A 62 -15.95 18.72 4.33
N ARG A 63 -16.93 17.82 4.14
CA ARG A 63 -17.14 16.67 5.03
C ARG A 63 -15.96 15.70 4.98
N ASP A 64 -15.46 15.40 3.80
CA ASP A 64 -14.32 14.50 3.62
C ASP A 64 -13.05 15.10 4.23
N ALA A 65 -12.82 16.40 4.06
CA ALA A 65 -11.72 17.11 4.70
C ALA A 65 -11.83 17.08 6.24
N ALA A 66 -13.03 17.28 6.79
CA ALA A 66 -13.26 17.20 8.23
C ALA A 66 -12.97 15.79 8.78
N LEU A 67 -13.42 14.75 8.09
CA LEU A 67 -13.15 13.35 8.45
C LEU A 67 -11.66 13.03 8.41
N GLN A 68 -10.93 13.51 7.40
CA GLN A 68 -9.47 13.32 7.33
C GLN A 68 -8.74 14.00 8.48
N ILE A 69 -9.17 15.21 8.88
CA ILE A 69 -8.58 15.92 10.02
C ILE A 69 -8.84 15.16 11.32
N GLU A 70 -10.05 14.64 11.52
CA GLU A 70 -10.39 13.84 12.69
C GLU A 70 -9.57 12.55 12.76
N GLN A 71 -9.49 11.80 11.65
CA GLN A 71 -8.68 10.58 11.56
C GLN A 71 -7.20 10.85 11.79
N ALA A 72 -6.68 11.96 11.27
CA ALA A 72 -5.29 12.37 11.50
C ALA A 72 -5.03 12.70 12.98
N ARG A 73 -5.97 13.38 13.64
CA ARG A 73 -5.88 13.66 15.08
C ARG A 73 -5.93 12.38 15.90
N GLU A 74 -6.88 11.49 15.62
CA GLU A 74 -7.01 10.22 16.33
C GLU A 74 -5.78 9.33 16.13
N GLY A 75 -5.23 9.29 14.90
CA GLY A 75 -3.98 8.61 14.59
C GLY A 75 -2.79 9.18 15.37
N ALA A 76 -2.67 10.52 15.42
CA ALA A 76 -1.62 11.18 16.18
C ALA A 76 -1.74 10.94 17.69
N GLU A 77 -2.96 10.91 18.24
CA GLU A 77 -3.18 10.57 19.66
C GLU A 77 -2.81 9.13 19.98
N ARG A 78 -3.18 8.17 19.13
CA ARG A 78 -2.79 6.76 19.29
C ARG A 78 -1.28 6.59 19.22
N GLU A 79 -0.62 7.25 18.27
CA GLU A 79 0.83 7.21 18.16
C GLU A 79 1.52 7.85 19.38
N ALA A 80 1.00 8.99 19.86
CA ALA A 80 1.51 9.64 21.07
C ALA A 80 1.39 8.73 22.31
N ARG A 81 0.26 8.03 22.49
CA ARG A 81 0.08 7.05 23.57
C ARG A 81 1.08 5.89 23.45
N MET A 82 1.22 5.31 22.26
CA MET A 82 2.18 4.24 22.00
C MET A 82 3.63 4.67 22.28
N ARG A 83 4.00 5.91 21.91
CA ARG A 83 5.34 6.44 22.21
C ARG A 83 5.58 6.58 23.71
N VAL A 84 4.61 7.11 24.46
CA VAL A 84 4.71 7.22 25.93
C VAL A 84 4.83 5.84 26.57
N GLU A 85 3.98 4.89 26.19
CA GLU A 85 4.04 3.50 26.68
C GLU A 85 5.38 2.84 26.37
N SER A 86 5.92 3.05 25.16
CA SER A 86 7.23 2.51 24.77
C SER A 86 8.39 3.13 25.56
N ALA A 87 8.31 4.44 25.85
CA ALA A 87 9.30 5.14 26.65
C ALA A 87 9.27 4.64 28.10
N GLU A 88 8.08 4.49 28.68
CA GLU A 88 7.91 3.96 30.03
C GLU A 88 8.40 2.50 30.14
N ALA A 89 8.08 1.66 29.15
CA ALA A 89 8.57 0.29 29.09
C ALA A 89 10.11 0.24 29.00
N ALA A 90 10.72 1.11 28.21
CA ALA A 90 12.17 1.22 28.10
C ALA A 90 12.81 1.68 29.41
N GLU A 91 12.20 2.62 30.14
CA GLU A 91 12.69 3.04 31.46
C GLU A 91 12.60 1.92 32.49
N ARG A 92 11.49 1.16 32.52
CA ARG A 92 11.36 -0.02 33.39
C ARG A 92 12.43 -1.07 33.08
N GLN A 93 12.72 -1.32 31.81
CA GLN A 93 13.80 -2.23 31.41
C GLN A 93 15.18 -1.71 31.84
N ARG A 94 15.46 -0.41 31.69
CA ARG A 94 16.72 0.20 32.15
C ARG A 94 16.89 0.08 33.66
N GLN A 95 15.83 0.29 34.43
CA GLN A 95 15.86 0.12 35.88
C GLN A 95 16.13 -1.33 36.28
N GLN A 96 15.49 -2.30 35.63
CA GLN A 96 15.74 -3.72 35.87
C GLN A 96 17.18 -4.11 35.53
N ALA A 97 17.69 -3.68 34.35
CA ALA A 97 19.06 -3.93 33.95
C ALA A 97 20.09 -3.30 34.90
N ALA A 98 19.81 -2.09 35.42
CA ALA A 98 20.68 -1.44 36.41
C ALA A 98 20.73 -2.23 37.73
N LEU A 99 19.59 -2.76 38.19
CA LEU A 99 19.55 -3.61 39.39
C LEU A 99 20.29 -4.93 39.19
N GLU A 100 20.18 -5.55 38.02
CA GLU A 100 20.94 -6.76 37.67
C GLU A 100 22.45 -6.49 37.61
N GLN A 101 22.86 -5.35 37.04
CA GLN A 101 24.27 -4.94 37.03
C GLN A 101 24.81 -4.74 38.45
N GLN A 102 24.02 -4.13 39.35
CA GLN A 102 24.42 -3.98 40.75
C GLN A 102 24.57 -5.34 41.45
N ARG A 103 23.65 -6.29 41.21
CA ARG A 103 23.75 -7.66 41.74
C ARG A 103 25.00 -8.37 41.23
N LEU A 104 25.25 -8.31 39.92
CA LEU A 104 26.44 -8.89 39.30
C LEU A 104 27.72 -8.26 39.84
N ALA A 105 27.74 -6.94 40.05
CA ALA A 105 28.90 -6.25 40.63
C ALA A 105 29.17 -6.73 42.07
N GLN A 106 28.14 -6.84 42.90
CA GLN A 106 28.25 -7.36 44.27
C GLN A 106 28.71 -8.82 44.29
N GLU A 107 28.18 -9.67 43.41
CA GLU A 107 28.63 -11.06 43.26
C GLU A 107 30.11 -11.13 42.85
N MET A 108 30.56 -10.27 41.95
CA MET A 108 31.95 -10.21 41.52
C MET A 108 32.89 -9.68 42.63
N GLU A 109 32.43 -8.73 43.43
CA GLU A 109 33.19 -8.26 44.61
C GLU A 109 33.32 -9.33 45.68
N LEU A 110 32.26 -10.09 45.96
CA LEU A 110 32.30 -11.25 46.86
C LEU A 110 33.27 -12.32 46.36
N ARG A 111 33.20 -12.68 45.06
CA ARG A 111 34.15 -13.61 44.44
C ARG A 111 35.59 -13.09 44.49
N ARG A 112 35.82 -11.79 44.29
CA ARG A 112 37.16 -11.18 44.41
C ARG A 112 37.68 -11.25 45.84
N ALA A 113 36.83 -11.01 46.84
CA ALA A 113 37.20 -11.12 48.25
C ALA A 113 37.54 -12.57 48.64
N GLU A 114 36.80 -13.55 48.12
CA GLU A 114 37.11 -14.98 48.31
C GLU A 114 38.42 -15.38 47.64
N VAL A 115 38.68 -14.91 46.42
CA VAL A 115 39.93 -15.17 45.70
C VAL A 115 41.12 -14.47 46.36
N ALA A 116 40.94 -13.26 46.91
CA ALA A 116 41.97 -12.52 47.62
C ALA A 116 42.38 -13.21 48.94
N LYS A 117 41.45 -13.85 49.65
CA LYS A 117 41.73 -14.61 50.87
C LYS A 117 42.54 -15.91 50.64
N LYS A 118 42.63 -16.41 49.40
CA LYS A 118 43.29 -17.69 49.06
C LYS A 118 44.70 -17.58 48.47
N ARG A 119 45.34 -16.40 48.42
CA ARG A 119 46.65 -16.27 47.74
C ARG A 119 47.82 -16.07 48.72
N PRO A 120 48.74 -17.04 48.85
CA PRO A 120 50.01 -16.88 49.56
C PRO A 120 50.97 -16.04 48.72
N THR A 121 51.28 -14.83 49.19
CA THR A 121 51.86 -13.73 48.42
C THR A 121 53.36 -13.86 48.11
N TRP A 122 54.08 -14.81 48.70
CA TRP A 122 55.55 -14.82 48.56
C TRP A 122 56.09 -15.76 47.48
N MET A 123 55.32 -16.76 47.02
CA MET A 123 55.72 -17.66 45.92
C MET A 123 55.21 -17.20 44.54
N LEU A 124 54.24 -16.27 44.51
CA LEU A 124 53.54 -15.87 43.29
C LEU A 124 54.27 -14.83 42.43
N ALA A 125 55.20 -14.04 42.97
CA ALA A 125 55.83 -12.96 42.19
C ALA A 125 56.75 -13.48 41.06
N LEU A 126 57.48 -14.57 41.32
CA LEU A 126 58.41 -15.17 40.37
C LEU A 126 57.71 -16.11 39.37
N THR A 127 56.65 -16.80 39.79
CA THR A 127 55.81 -17.60 38.89
C THR A 127 54.81 -16.75 38.09
N ALA A 128 54.38 -15.58 38.59
CA ALA A 128 53.47 -14.69 37.87
C ALA A 128 54.12 -14.08 36.62
N VAL A 129 55.39 -13.67 36.67
CA VAL A 129 56.05 -13.07 35.50
C VAL A 129 56.26 -14.10 34.38
N ALA A 130 56.62 -15.34 34.72
CA ALA A 130 56.75 -16.43 33.75
C ALA A 130 55.39 -16.94 33.21
N SER A 131 54.35 -17.00 34.05
CA SER A 131 53.00 -17.40 33.62
C SER A 131 52.28 -16.30 32.83
N ILE A 132 52.51 -15.01 33.11
CA ILE A 132 51.94 -13.90 32.34
C ILE A 132 52.46 -13.91 30.90
N GLY A 133 53.74 -14.20 30.66
CA GLY A 133 54.28 -14.33 29.30
C GLY A 133 53.60 -15.45 28.49
N VAL A 134 53.39 -16.61 29.13
CA VAL A 134 52.67 -17.75 28.53
C VAL A 134 51.19 -17.43 28.33
N ILE A 135 50.54 -16.76 29.29
CA ILE A 135 49.14 -16.34 29.18
C ILE A 135 48.96 -15.30 28.07
N VAL A 136 49.87 -14.33 27.95
CA VAL A 136 49.83 -13.32 26.87
C VAL A 136 50.08 -13.98 25.52
N ALA A 137 51.02 -14.92 25.42
CA ALA A 137 51.25 -15.69 24.19
C ALA A 137 50.02 -16.54 23.82
N ILE A 138 49.42 -17.25 24.79
CA ILE A 138 48.19 -18.02 24.58
C ILE A 138 47.03 -17.12 24.17
N VAL A 139 46.84 -15.96 24.82
CA VAL A 139 45.81 -14.99 24.47
C VAL A 139 46.03 -14.42 23.07
N LEU A 140 47.28 -14.15 22.67
CA LEU A 140 47.62 -13.68 21.32
C LEU A 140 47.41 -14.76 20.26
N THR A 141 47.79 -16.02 20.53
CA THR A 141 47.54 -17.14 19.61
C THR A 141 46.05 -17.46 19.50
N VAL A 142 45.30 -17.43 20.60
CA VAL A 142 43.83 -17.64 20.58
C VAL A 142 43.13 -16.48 19.86
N LYS A 143 43.58 -15.23 20.03
CA LYS A 143 43.06 -14.10 19.24
C LYS A 143 43.37 -14.25 17.75
N ALA A 144 44.57 -14.68 17.38
CA ALA A 144 44.97 -14.87 15.99
C ALA A 144 44.20 -16.03 15.32
N ILE A 145 43.95 -17.13 16.04
CA ILE A 145 43.18 -18.27 15.54
C ILE A 145 41.68 -17.92 15.47
N ASN A 146 41.11 -17.32 16.52
CA ASN A 146 39.70 -16.94 16.51
C ASN A 146 39.39 -15.86 15.45
N THR A 147 40.31 -14.93 15.16
CA THR A 147 40.08 -13.91 14.12
C THR A 147 40.21 -14.43 12.69
N ALA A 148 40.86 -15.59 12.49
CA ALA A 148 40.88 -16.28 11.21
C ALA A 148 39.57 -17.05 11.00
N ASP A 149 39.11 -17.82 11.99
CA ASP A 149 37.87 -18.60 11.91
C ASP A 149 36.59 -17.73 11.86
N THR A 150 36.57 -16.56 12.49
CA THR A 150 35.39 -15.66 12.45
C THR A 150 35.19 -15.02 11.08
N LYS A 151 36.26 -14.76 10.32
CA LYS A 151 36.14 -14.06 9.02
C LYS A 151 35.53 -14.96 7.95
N ASP A 152 35.93 -16.22 7.92
CA ASP A 152 35.39 -17.18 6.96
C ASP A 152 33.95 -17.59 7.32
N THR A 153 33.64 -17.74 8.61
CA THR A 153 32.27 -18.05 9.05
C THR A 153 31.30 -16.87 8.95
N GLU A 154 31.75 -15.62 9.05
CA GLU A 154 30.92 -14.44 8.79
C GLU A 154 30.69 -14.22 7.29
N ALA A 155 31.70 -14.48 6.45
CA ALA A 155 31.55 -14.43 5.00
C ALA A 155 30.53 -15.46 4.50
N GLU A 156 30.63 -16.73 4.94
CA GLU A 156 29.65 -17.77 4.58
C GLU A 156 28.24 -17.44 5.07
N LYS A 157 28.08 -16.94 6.30
CA LYS A 157 26.78 -16.52 6.84
C LYS A 157 26.20 -15.33 6.07
N SER A 158 27.05 -14.42 5.57
CA SER A 158 26.60 -13.29 4.76
C SER A 158 26.13 -13.74 3.37
N GLU A 159 26.83 -14.71 2.77
CA GLU A 159 26.46 -15.29 1.48
C GLU A 159 25.18 -16.12 1.58
N GLN A 160 25.01 -16.90 2.66
CA GLN A 160 23.77 -17.62 2.94
C GLN A 160 22.60 -16.67 3.15
N ARG A 161 22.77 -15.59 3.94
CA ARG A 161 21.73 -14.56 4.11
C ARG A 161 21.36 -13.86 2.81
N ALA A 162 22.33 -13.62 1.92
CA ALA A 162 22.08 -13.05 0.60
C ALA A 162 21.26 -14.00 -0.27
N LYS A 163 21.62 -15.30 -0.31
CA LYS A 163 20.88 -16.34 -1.04
C LYS A 163 19.46 -16.53 -0.49
N ASP A 164 19.30 -16.50 0.84
CA ASP A 164 17.98 -16.63 1.47
C ASP A 164 17.11 -15.38 1.21
N ALA A 165 17.70 -14.18 1.24
CA ALA A 165 17.01 -12.96 0.87
C ALA A 165 16.58 -12.95 -0.60
N GLU A 166 17.42 -13.47 -1.50
CA GLU A 166 17.10 -13.62 -2.92
C GLU A 166 15.95 -14.61 -3.13
N LYS A 167 16.00 -15.79 -2.51
CA LYS A 167 14.91 -16.79 -2.56
C LYS A 167 13.60 -16.22 -2.03
N LEU A 168 13.63 -15.50 -0.92
CA LEU A 168 12.45 -14.83 -0.37
C LEU A 168 11.88 -13.78 -1.33
N ALA A 169 12.74 -13.04 -2.03
CA ALA A 169 12.33 -12.06 -3.03
C ALA A 169 11.71 -12.73 -4.27
N THR A 170 12.27 -13.83 -4.75
CA THR A 170 11.73 -14.58 -5.90
C THR A 170 10.41 -15.26 -5.55
N GLU A 171 10.30 -15.90 -4.39
CA GLU A 171 9.04 -16.50 -3.93
C GLU A 171 7.93 -15.46 -3.75
N ALA A 172 8.27 -14.27 -3.23
CA ALA A 172 7.31 -13.18 -3.09
C ALA A 172 6.82 -12.68 -4.46
N GLN A 173 7.70 -12.61 -5.47
CA GLN A 173 7.31 -12.25 -6.83
C GLN A 173 6.42 -13.31 -7.48
N GLU A 174 6.77 -14.60 -7.36
CA GLU A 174 5.93 -15.69 -7.87
C GLU A 174 4.54 -15.71 -7.25
N ARG A 175 4.42 -15.42 -5.95
CA ARG A 175 3.12 -15.31 -5.28
C ARG A 175 2.29 -14.17 -5.84
N VAL A 176 2.90 -13.01 -6.11
CA VAL A 176 2.19 -11.88 -6.74
C VAL A 176 1.72 -12.27 -8.13
N GLU A 177 2.55 -12.94 -8.94
CA GLU A 177 2.19 -13.34 -10.30
C GLU A 177 1.08 -14.41 -10.32
N ARG A 178 1.09 -15.37 -9.38
CA ARG A 178 -0.01 -16.33 -9.21
C ARG A 178 -1.31 -15.61 -8.86
N LEU A 179 -1.29 -14.71 -7.87
CA LEU A 179 -2.47 -13.93 -7.49
C LEU A 179 -2.99 -13.04 -8.63
N GLN A 180 -2.11 -12.48 -9.47
CA GLN A 180 -2.51 -11.70 -10.64
C GLN A 180 -3.26 -12.56 -11.66
N ARG A 181 -2.80 -13.79 -11.92
CA ARG A 181 -3.52 -14.74 -12.77
C ARG A 181 -4.88 -15.12 -12.19
N ASP A 182 -4.97 -15.32 -10.89
CA ASP A 182 -6.24 -15.62 -10.21
C ASP A 182 -7.26 -14.47 -10.36
N VAL A 183 -6.79 -13.21 -10.31
CA VAL A 183 -7.64 -12.04 -10.55
C VAL A 183 -8.11 -11.96 -12.00
N GLU A 184 -7.25 -12.24 -12.98
CA GLU A 184 -7.65 -12.31 -14.39
C GLU A 184 -8.72 -13.38 -14.64
N GLU A 185 -8.61 -14.54 -13.97
CA GLU A 185 -9.65 -15.58 -14.02
C GLU A 185 -10.97 -15.08 -13.41
N MET A 186 -10.89 -14.36 -12.30
CA MET A 186 -12.07 -13.80 -11.63
C MET A 186 -12.72 -12.67 -12.41
N ASP A 187 -11.95 -11.88 -13.17
CA ASP A 187 -12.47 -10.90 -14.12
C ASP A 187 -13.30 -11.56 -15.23
N LYS A 188 -12.84 -12.71 -15.75
CA LYS A 188 -13.64 -13.51 -16.69
C LYS A 188 -14.94 -14.01 -16.04
N LYS A 189 -14.88 -14.48 -14.79
CA LYS A 189 -16.09 -14.93 -14.05
C LYS A 189 -17.07 -13.78 -13.80
N VAL A 190 -16.57 -12.60 -13.45
CA VAL A 190 -17.39 -11.39 -13.29
C VAL A 190 -18.02 -10.98 -14.62
N GLY A 191 -17.28 -11.03 -15.72
CA GLY A 191 -17.82 -10.79 -17.08
C GLY A 191 -18.97 -11.73 -17.41
N VAL A 192 -18.78 -13.04 -17.25
CA VAL A 192 -19.84 -14.05 -17.46
C VAL A 192 -21.04 -13.82 -16.54
N ALA A 193 -20.82 -13.41 -15.29
CA ALA A 193 -21.89 -13.10 -14.36
C ALA A 193 -22.69 -11.85 -14.79
N ILE A 194 -22.03 -10.81 -15.32
CA ILE A 194 -22.71 -9.64 -15.89
C ILE A 194 -23.58 -10.06 -17.08
N ASP A 195 -23.03 -10.87 -17.99
CA ASP A 195 -23.79 -11.39 -19.13
C ASP A 195 -25.01 -12.20 -18.67
N SER A 196 -24.88 -12.98 -17.59
CA SER A 196 -25.99 -13.74 -17.01
C SER A 196 -27.10 -12.85 -16.42
N VAL A 197 -26.74 -11.71 -15.82
CA VAL A 197 -27.71 -10.71 -15.33
C VAL A 197 -28.45 -10.07 -16.50
N MET A 198 -27.75 -9.77 -17.60
CA MET A 198 -28.33 -9.18 -18.81
C MET A 198 -29.24 -10.16 -19.55
N ALA A 199 -28.88 -11.45 -19.59
CA ALA A 199 -29.66 -12.50 -20.25
C ALA A 199 -30.90 -12.96 -19.44
N ALA A 200 -30.99 -12.62 -18.16
CA ALA A 200 -32.09 -13.05 -17.29
C ALA A 200 -33.45 -12.46 -17.74
N GLN A 201 -34.40 -13.36 -18.03
CA GLN A 201 -35.70 -13.01 -18.61
C GLN A 201 -36.75 -12.62 -17.56
N ASN A 202 -36.63 -13.10 -16.31
CA ASN A 202 -37.56 -12.82 -15.24
C ASN A 202 -36.84 -12.23 -14.01
N ASP A 203 -37.62 -11.63 -13.11
CA ASP A 203 -37.07 -10.92 -11.95
C ASP A 203 -36.41 -11.83 -10.92
N ALA A 204 -36.89 -13.08 -10.80
CA ALA A 204 -36.31 -14.06 -9.88
C ALA A 204 -34.89 -14.46 -10.33
N ASP A 205 -34.72 -14.77 -11.62
CA ASP A 205 -33.42 -15.10 -12.21
C ASP A 205 -32.47 -13.90 -12.14
N ARG A 206 -32.96 -12.70 -12.45
CA ARG A 206 -32.16 -11.47 -12.37
C ARG A 206 -31.70 -11.18 -10.94
N SER A 207 -32.57 -11.38 -9.95
CA SER A 207 -32.20 -11.24 -8.53
C SER A 207 -31.11 -12.24 -8.13
N SER A 208 -31.26 -13.51 -8.52
CA SER A 208 -30.27 -14.55 -8.22
C SER A 208 -28.91 -14.31 -8.91
N ALA A 209 -28.92 -13.83 -10.16
CA ALA A 209 -27.73 -13.49 -10.93
C ALA A 209 -27.04 -12.25 -10.33
N ASN A 210 -27.81 -11.24 -9.91
CA ASN A 210 -27.29 -10.06 -9.22
C ASN A 210 -26.63 -10.43 -7.88
N ALA A 211 -27.23 -11.34 -7.10
CA ALA A 211 -26.64 -11.81 -5.85
C ALA A 211 -25.27 -12.49 -6.09
N LYS A 212 -25.17 -13.33 -7.13
CA LYS A 212 -23.90 -13.96 -7.54
C LYS A 212 -22.86 -12.93 -7.99
N LEU A 213 -23.28 -11.93 -8.78
CA LEU A 213 -22.40 -10.86 -9.23
C LEU A 213 -21.83 -10.05 -8.05
N ILE A 214 -22.67 -9.72 -7.06
CA ILE A 214 -22.25 -9.01 -5.85
C ILE A 214 -21.24 -9.85 -5.05
N ALA A 215 -21.50 -11.14 -4.90
CA ALA A 215 -20.57 -12.05 -4.21
C ALA A 215 -19.20 -12.11 -4.91
N LEU A 216 -19.18 -12.28 -6.24
CA LEU A 216 -17.94 -12.30 -7.03
C LEU A 216 -17.18 -10.97 -6.95
N ARG A 217 -17.88 -9.82 -6.98
CA ARG A 217 -17.25 -8.51 -6.81
C ARG A 217 -16.61 -8.35 -5.43
N LYS A 218 -17.24 -8.87 -4.38
CA LYS A 218 -16.70 -8.86 -3.02
C LYS A 218 -15.45 -9.75 -2.91
N GLU A 219 -15.49 -10.94 -3.51
CA GLU A 219 -14.33 -11.84 -3.57
C GLU A 219 -13.16 -11.23 -4.34
N LYS A 220 -13.43 -10.59 -5.49
CA LYS A 220 -12.42 -9.85 -6.25
C LYS A 220 -11.76 -8.76 -5.40
N ALA A 221 -12.56 -7.92 -4.74
CA ALA A 221 -12.03 -6.86 -3.89
C ALA A 221 -11.14 -7.40 -2.75
N ALA A 222 -11.51 -8.54 -2.16
CA ALA A 222 -10.68 -9.19 -1.15
C ALA A 222 -9.36 -9.74 -1.71
N MET A 223 -9.34 -10.24 -2.95
CA MET A 223 -8.09 -10.66 -3.61
C MET A 223 -7.21 -9.47 -4.00
N ASP A 224 -7.80 -8.37 -4.48
CA ASP A 224 -7.05 -7.15 -4.79
C ASP A 224 -6.32 -6.61 -3.55
N GLN A 225 -6.96 -6.67 -2.37
CA GLN A 225 -6.32 -6.35 -1.10
C GLN A 225 -5.13 -7.28 -0.79
N ARG A 226 -5.31 -8.60 -0.95
CA ARG A 226 -4.21 -9.58 -0.77
C ARG A 226 -3.06 -9.34 -1.74
N ILE A 227 -3.33 -8.92 -2.97
CA ILE A 227 -2.30 -8.56 -3.95
C ILE A 227 -1.56 -7.30 -3.51
N ALA A 228 -2.26 -6.28 -3.04
CA ALA A 228 -1.62 -5.06 -2.54
C ALA A 228 -0.70 -5.35 -1.34
N GLU A 229 -1.15 -6.19 -0.41
CA GLU A 229 -0.36 -6.67 0.72
C GLU A 229 0.86 -7.47 0.24
N ALA A 230 0.67 -8.44 -0.66
CA ALA A 230 1.77 -9.24 -1.22
C ALA A 230 2.79 -8.38 -1.97
N LYS A 231 2.35 -7.38 -2.74
CA LYS A 231 3.23 -6.43 -3.44
C LYS A 231 4.02 -5.57 -2.47
N SER A 232 3.38 -5.07 -1.42
CA SER A 232 4.09 -4.27 -0.40
C SER A 232 5.10 -5.12 0.38
N ALA A 233 4.76 -6.36 0.73
CA ALA A 233 5.68 -7.32 1.34
C ALA A 233 6.87 -7.65 0.42
N ALA A 234 6.63 -7.89 -0.88
CA ALA A 234 7.67 -8.12 -1.88
C ALA A 234 8.59 -6.89 -2.03
N ALA A 235 8.03 -5.68 -2.04
CA ALA A 235 8.79 -4.44 -2.10
C ALA A 235 9.67 -4.24 -0.85
N LEU A 236 9.16 -4.56 0.33
CA LEU A 236 9.94 -4.52 1.58
C LEU A 236 11.06 -5.56 1.58
N ALA A 237 10.82 -6.78 1.11
CA ALA A 237 11.84 -7.81 0.96
C ALA A 237 12.96 -7.36 0.00
N LYS A 238 12.60 -6.78 -1.14
CA LYS A 238 13.56 -6.22 -2.11
C LYS A 238 14.37 -5.05 -1.54
N ARG A 239 13.76 -4.18 -0.73
CA ARG A 239 14.49 -3.08 -0.03
C ARG A 239 15.49 -3.61 0.98
N LYS A 240 15.15 -4.68 1.71
CA LYS A 240 16.07 -5.35 2.65
C LYS A 240 17.26 -6.00 1.94
N GLN A 241 17.07 -6.47 0.71
CA GLN A 241 18.14 -7.01 -0.13
C GLN A 241 19.17 -5.94 -0.55
N GLY A 242 18.73 -4.68 -0.75
CA GLY A 242 19.58 -3.57 -1.20
C GLY A 242 20.27 -2.76 -0.09
N ALA A 243 19.94 -3.00 1.18
CA ALA A 243 20.52 -2.28 2.32
C ALA A 243 21.73 -3.03 2.93
N SER A 244 22.69 -3.44 2.11
CA SER A 244 24.01 -3.81 2.63
C SER A 244 24.79 -2.53 2.84
N VAL A 245 24.87 -2.04 4.09
CA VAL A 245 25.84 -1.01 4.47
C VAL A 245 27.22 -1.55 4.11
N SER A 246 27.94 -0.89 3.20
CA SER A 246 29.27 -1.35 2.79
C SER A 246 30.17 -1.50 4.02
N ALA A 247 31.09 -2.47 4.00
CA ALA A 247 32.04 -2.66 5.10
C ALA A 247 32.88 -1.38 5.35
N GLU A 248 33.05 -0.54 4.33
CA GLU A 248 33.67 0.79 4.44
C GLU A 248 32.82 1.76 5.26
N CYS A 249 31.50 1.76 5.09
CA CYS A 249 30.58 2.54 5.93
C CYS A 249 30.51 2.02 7.38
N GLN A 250 30.60 0.71 7.60
CA GLN A 250 30.65 0.13 8.96
C GLN A 250 31.98 0.42 9.69
N ASN A 251 33.08 0.51 8.95
CA ASN A 251 34.41 0.80 9.51
C ASN A 251 34.79 2.29 9.48
N ASN A 252 33.92 3.17 8.97
CA ASN A 252 34.18 4.60 8.94
C ASN A 252 34.10 5.18 10.37
N PRO A 253 35.21 5.69 10.94
CA PRO A 253 35.22 6.25 12.29
C PRO A 253 34.32 7.49 12.45
N LEU A 254 33.96 8.16 11.36
CA LEU A 254 33.02 9.29 11.36
C LEU A 254 31.55 8.85 11.50
N ALA A 255 31.22 7.59 11.18
CA ALA A 255 29.85 7.06 11.29
C ALA A 255 29.50 6.61 12.72
N ARG A 256 30.49 6.49 13.63
CA ARG A 256 30.26 6.11 15.04
C ARG A 256 29.48 7.16 15.85
N GLY A 257 29.20 8.34 15.29
CA GLY A 257 28.43 9.41 15.94
C GLY A 257 26.99 9.55 15.44
N CYS A 258 26.51 8.70 14.53
CA CYS A 258 25.14 8.75 14.00
C CYS A 258 24.36 7.48 14.36
N MET A 259 24.13 7.26 15.65
CA MET A 259 22.97 6.55 16.18
C MET A 259 22.45 7.30 17.40
#